data_AF-A0A7S0I2G3-F1
#
_entry.id   AF-A0A7S0I2G3-F1
#
_cell.length_a   1.000
_cell.length_b   1.000
_cell.length_c   1.000
_cell.angle_alpha   90.00
_cell.angle_beta   90.00
_cell.angle_gamma   90.00
#
_symmetry.space_group_name_H-M   'P 1'
#
loop_
_entity.id
_entity.type
_entity.pdbx_description
1 polymer ?
#
loop_
_entity_poly.entity_id
_entity_poly.type
_entity_poly.pdbx_seq_one_letter_code
_entity_poly.pdbx_strand_id
1 'polypeptide(L)'
;HSEREVLLFHCLKELSGGKFEESLLLVEDYLSQYPRDAMGLKLQNDICYFTGQNFRMRDGVARCLPEMDEETPFYGYILGMYAFVLEESFEYDKAQEFAQMALQRNSKDVWAIHALAHTLEMQGKAEEMIRLLIESKDNWEHSNLRCHISWHLALSYLDLGQYEQGLSVYDTQIASNIEFLGVFALVDCTQLLQRFEFEGLKVGDRWEAVWPRWMKHAGDHRLSFNDAHIALAVGASEDPVVQKEALHSWEKFCSDSKDDSRTSHVNLRNVCVPLLRAILAYRTSRFVDCVRELLRIRYHLYVIGGSNAQREIFFLLLIRACLATKNKKFLSLVKQLVNEKMASGTQSMMMKRLLASVA
;
A
#
# COMPACT_ATOMS: atom_id res chain seq x y z
N HIS A 1 -20.57 -22.95 -21.89
CA HIS A 1 -19.47 -22.61 -20.96
C HIS A 1 -19.02 -23.87 -20.26
N SER A 2 -17.72 -24.06 -20.08
CA SER A 2 -17.18 -25.16 -19.28
C SER A 2 -17.51 -24.95 -17.80
N GLU A 3 -17.49 -26.00 -16.99
CA GLU A 3 -17.68 -25.91 -15.54
C GLU A 3 -16.69 -24.92 -14.89
N ARG A 4 -15.41 -24.98 -15.31
CA ARG A 4 -14.35 -24.04 -14.92
C ARG A 4 -14.72 -22.58 -15.19
N GLU A 5 -15.24 -22.26 -16.38
CA GLU A 5 -15.66 -20.90 -16.74
C GLU A 5 -16.83 -20.40 -15.90
N VAL A 6 -17.77 -21.29 -15.56
CA VAL A 6 -18.94 -20.95 -14.73
C VAL A 6 -18.49 -20.59 -13.31
N LEU A 7 -17.57 -21.37 -12.72
CA LEU A 7 -17.02 -21.07 -11.38
C LEU A 7 -16.29 -19.72 -11.34
N LEU A 8 -15.40 -19.45 -12.30
CA LEU A 8 -14.72 -18.15 -12.40
C LEU A 8 -15.69 -16.99 -12.62
N PHE A 9 -16.73 -17.19 -13.44
CA PHE A 9 -17.77 -16.17 -13.64
C PHE A 9 -18.47 -15.81 -12.32
N HIS A 10 -18.80 -16.80 -11.48
CA HIS A 10 -19.40 -16.52 -10.17
C HIS A 10 -18.46 -15.74 -9.25
N CYS A 11 -17.16 -16.07 -9.24
CA CYS A 11 -16.15 -15.31 -8.50
C CYS A 11 -16.15 -13.83 -8.93
N LEU A 12 -16.05 -13.59 -10.25
CA LEU A 12 -16.00 -12.24 -10.81
C LEU A 12 -17.29 -11.46 -10.61
N LYS A 13 -18.45 -12.14 -10.63
CA LYS A 13 -19.75 -11.53 -10.39
C LYS A 13 -19.83 -10.96 -8.97
N GLU A 14 -19.46 -11.73 -7.94
CA GLU A 14 -19.46 -11.24 -6.57
C GLU A 14 -18.41 -10.13 -6.37
N LEU A 15 -17.22 -10.27 -6.95
CA LEU A 15 -16.18 -9.21 -6.93
C LEU A 15 -16.70 -7.90 -7.55
N SER A 16 -17.34 -7.96 -8.71
CA SER A 16 -17.91 -6.78 -9.38
C SER A 16 -19.03 -6.11 -8.55
N GLY A 17 -19.69 -6.87 -7.68
CA GLY A 17 -20.66 -6.37 -6.71
C GLY A 17 -20.06 -5.76 -5.45
N GLY A 18 -18.73 -5.81 -5.27
CA GLY A 18 -18.04 -5.34 -4.06
C GLY A 18 -18.10 -6.32 -2.88
N LYS A 19 -18.46 -7.57 -3.14
CA LYS A 19 -18.56 -8.67 -2.17
C LYS A 19 -17.27 -9.49 -2.18
N PHE A 20 -16.21 -8.87 -1.62
CA PHE A 20 -14.86 -9.41 -1.71
C PHE A 20 -14.73 -10.75 -0.96
N GLU A 21 -15.36 -10.89 0.21
CA GLU A 21 -15.27 -12.12 1.01
C GLU A 21 -15.94 -13.30 0.30
N GLU A 22 -17.14 -13.10 -0.26
CA GLU A 22 -17.86 -14.12 -1.01
C GLU A 22 -17.10 -14.52 -2.28
N SER A 23 -16.54 -13.54 -3.01
CA SER A 23 -15.67 -13.81 -4.15
C SER A 23 -14.42 -14.60 -3.75
N LEU A 24 -13.83 -14.27 -2.60
CA LEU A 24 -12.63 -14.93 -2.09
C LEU A 24 -12.88 -16.39 -1.71
N LEU A 25 -14.02 -16.69 -1.07
CA LEU A 25 -14.42 -18.06 -0.77
C LEU A 25 -14.63 -18.88 -2.05
N LEU A 26 -15.26 -18.29 -3.07
CA LEU A 26 -15.49 -18.96 -4.35
C LEU A 26 -14.18 -19.24 -5.10
N VAL A 27 -13.23 -18.29 -5.11
CA VAL A 27 -11.94 -18.51 -5.81
C VAL A 27 -11.04 -19.49 -5.06
N GLU A 28 -11.14 -19.58 -3.73
CA GLU A 28 -10.42 -20.59 -2.95
C GLU A 28 -11.01 -22.00 -3.17
N ASP A 29 -12.33 -22.14 -3.25
CA ASP A 29 -12.97 -23.40 -3.65
C ASP A 29 -12.57 -23.80 -5.08
N TYR A 30 -12.57 -22.84 -6.00
CA TYR A 30 -12.08 -23.04 -7.36
C TYR A 30 -10.63 -23.54 -7.40
N LEU A 31 -9.72 -22.91 -6.65
CA LEU A 31 -8.30 -23.31 -6.60
C LEU A 31 -8.09 -24.68 -5.95
N SER A 32 -9.01 -25.15 -5.10
CA SER A 32 -8.97 -26.53 -4.59
C SER A 32 -9.18 -27.58 -5.69
N GLN A 33 -9.88 -27.22 -6.76
CA GLN A 33 -10.16 -28.08 -7.91
C GLN A 33 -9.15 -27.87 -9.05
N TYR A 34 -8.64 -26.64 -9.21
CA TYR A 34 -7.74 -26.23 -10.28
C TYR A 34 -6.47 -25.55 -9.74
N PRO A 35 -5.63 -26.25 -8.93
CA PRO A 35 -4.51 -25.61 -8.22
C PRO A 35 -3.43 -25.05 -9.15
N ARG A 36 -3.32 -25.56 -10.38
CA ARG A 36 -2.33 -25.09 -11.38
C ARG A 36 -2.77 -23.85 -12.16
N ASP A 37 -3.95 -23.29 -11.87
CA ASP A 37 -4.46 -22.13 -12.60
C ASP A 37 -3.90 -20.80 -12.07
N ALA A 38 -2.93 -20.25 -12.81
CA ALA A 38 -2.31 -18.97 -12.50
C ALA A 38 -3.31 -17.80 -12.42
N MET A 39 -4.39 -17.80 -13.21
CA MET A 39 -5.36 -16.72 -13.21
C MET A 39 -6.29 -16.78 -12.00
N GLY A 40 -6.73 -17.99 -11.61
CA GLY A 40 -7.43 -18.19 -10.34
C GLY A 40 -6.58 -17.73 -9.16
N LEU A 41 -5.28 -18.07 -9.19
CA LEU A 41 -4.36 -17.69 -8.11
C LEU A 41 -4.13 -16.18 -8.06
N LYS A 42 -3.97 -15.52 -9.22
CA LYS A 42 -3.85 -14.06 -9.30
C LYS A 42 -5.10 -13.34 -8.79
N LEU A 43 -6.30 -13.86 -9.12
CA LEU A 43 -7.56 -13.30 -8.63
C LEU A 43 -7.66 -13.39 -7.10
N GLN A 44 -7.32 -14.54 -6.53
CA GLN A 44 -7.23 -14.71 -5.06
C GLN A 44 -6.25 -13.71 -4.44
N ASN A 45 -5.07 -13.57 -5.05
CA ASN A 45 -4.03 -12.65 -4.59
C ASN A 45 -4.52 -11.19 -4.56
N ASP A 46 -5.14 -10.73 -5.65
CA ASP A 46 -5.67 -9.36 -5.77
C ASP A 46 -6.76 -9.07 -4.75
N ILE A 47 -7.71 -10.00 -4.57
CA ILE A 47 -8.78 -9.82 -3.58
C ILE A 47 -8.19 -9.71 -2.17
N CYS A 48 -7.24 -10.58 -1.81
CA CYS A 48 -6.56 -10.49 -0.52
C CYS A 48 -5.77 -9.19 -0.38
N TYR A 49 -5.07 -8.74 -1.42
CA TYR A 49 -4.31 -7.49 -1.42
C TYR A 49 -5.21 -6.26 -1.21
N PHE A 50 -6.38 -6.23 -1.86
CA PHE A 50 -7.36 -5.14 -1.71
C PHE A 50 -8.05 -5.12 -0.35
N THR A 51 -8.05 -6.25 0.37
CA THR A 51 -8.70 -6.40 1.68
C THR A 51 -7.72 -6.56 2.85
N GLY A 52 -6.41 -6.52 2.57
CA GLY A 52 -5.35 -6.60 3.58
C GLY A 52 -5.13 -7.99 4.19
N GLN A 53 -5.55 -9.05 3.51
CA GLN A 53 -5.53 -10.42 4.02
C GLN A 53 -4.17 -11.09 3.75
N ASN A 54 -3.07 -10.51 4.26
CA ASN A 54 -1.70 -10.92 3.92
C ASN A 54 -1.43 -12.43 4.13
N PHE A 55 -1.82 -12.99 5.27
CA PHE A 55 -1.62 -14.42 5.55
C PHE A 55 -2.46 -15.31 4.63
N ARG A 56 -3.72 -14.94 4.34
CA ARG A 56 -4.57 -15.69 3.40
C ARG A 56 -4.04 -15.60 1.98
N MET A 57 -3.45 -14.45 1.60
CA MET A 57 -2.74 -14.24 0.34
C MET A 57 -1.55 -15.20 0.21
N ARG A 58 -0.70 -15.27 1.24
CA ARG A 58 0.43 -16.20 1.32
C ARG A 58 -0.01 -17.66 1.24
N ASP A 59 -0.99 -18.02 2.07
CA ASP A 59 -1.48 -19.39 2.17
C ASP A 59 -2.14 -19.86 0.87
N GLY A 60 -2.77 -18.96 0.11
CA GLY A 60 -3.31 -19.25 -1.22
C GLY A 60 -2.25 -19.78 -2.18
N VAL A 61 -1.12 -19.08 -2.28
CA VAL A 61 0.02 -19.52 -3.11
C VAL A 61 0.67 -20.78 -2.55
N ALA A 62 0.88 -20.84 -1.23
CA ALA A 62 1.51 -21.99 -0.58
C ALA A 62 0.70 -23.29 -0.72
N ARG A 63 -0.64 -23.22 -0.80
CA ARG A 63 -1.51 -24.38 -1.08
C ARG A 63 -1.37 -24.91 -2.50
N CYS A 64 -1.17 -24.03 -3.47
CA CYS A 64 -1.18 -24.37 -4.89
C CYS A 64 0.21 -24.76 -5.41
N LEU A 65 1.27 -24.14 -4.87
CA LEU A 65 2.64 -24.30 -5.36
C LEU A 65 3.15 -25.75 -5.40
N PRO A 66 2.85 -26.65 -4.44
CA PRO A 66 3.28 -28.05 -4.48
C PRO A 66 2.71 -28.85 -5.67
N GLU A 67 1.60 -28.40 -6.25
CA GLU A 67 0.99 -29.03 -7.43
C GLU A 67 1.60 -28.54 -8.75
N MET A 68 2.58 -27.63 -8.70
CA MET A 68 3.19 -27.02 -9.87
C MET A 68 4.65 -27.43 -10.03
N ASP A 69 5.13 -27.38 -11.27
CA ASP A 69 6.48 -27.69 -11.69
C ASP A 69 6.97 -26.68 -12.74
N GLU A 70 8.20 -26.85 -13.23
CA GLU A 70 8.80 -25.93 -14.20
C GLU A 70 8.07 -25.89 -15.56
N GLU A 71 7.31 -26.95 -15.90
CA GLU A 71 6.50 -27.03 -17.11
C GLU A 71 5.14 -26.37 -16.94
N THR A 72 4.75 -26.02 -15.71
CA THR A 72 3.50 -25.33 -15.42
C THR A 72 3.53 -23.93 -16.04
N PRO A 73 2.50 -23.54 -16.84
CA PRO A 73 2.45 -22.20 -17.42
C PRO A 73 2.58 -21.11 -16.37
N PHE A 74 3.43 -20.12 -16.66
CA PHE A 74 3.74 -18.98 -15.78
C PHE A 74 4.42 -19.33 -14.45
N TYR A 75 4.98 -20.54 -14.28
CA TYR A 75 5.64 -20.95 -13.04
C TYR A 75 6.64 -19.91 -12.50
N GLY A 76 7.52 -19.36 -13.36
CA GLY A 76 8.45 -18.30 -12.97
C GLY A 76 7.79 -17.07 -12.33
N TYR A 77 6.67 -16.61 -12.90
CA TYR A 77 5.89 -15.49 -12.33
C TYR A 77 5.18 -15.88 -11.03
N ILE A 78 4.80 -17.14 -10.88
CA ILE A 78 4.20 -17.65 -9.63
C ILE A 78 5.26 -17.66 -8.51
N LEU A 79 6.52 -17.96 -8.81
CA LEU A 79 7.62 -17.80 -7.84
C LEU A 79 7.78 -16.34 -7.41
N GLY A 80 7.73 -15.39 -8.35
CA GLY A 80 7.76 -13.96 -8.05
C GLY A 80 6.55 -13.53 -7.19
N MET A 81 5.36 -14.04 -7.49
CA MET A 81 4.17 -13.82 -6.68
C MET A 81 4.33 -14.41 -5.28
N TYR A 82 4.92 -15.59 -5.15
CA TYR A 82 5.18 -16.20 -3.84
C TYR A 82 6.19 -15.38 -3.03
N ALA A 83 7.23 -14.85 -3.69
CA ALA A 83 8.18 -13.95 -3.05
C ALA A 83 7.49 -12.72 -2.43
N PHE A 84 6.59 -12.06 -3.18
CA PHE A 84 5.85 -10.91 -2.70
C PHE A 84 4.99 -11.23 -1.46
N VAL A 85 4.23 -12.34 -1.49
CA VAL A 85 3.33 -12.67 -0.37
C VAL A 85 4.08 -13.16 0.88
N LEU A 86 5.28 -13.73 0.71
CA LEU A 86 6.18 -14.07 1.81
C LEU A 86 6.70 -12.81 2.49
N GLU A 87 7.13 -11.82 1.72
CA GLU A 87 7.58 -10.52 2.22
C GLU A 87 6.46 -9.82 3.01
N GLU A 88 5.25 -9.76 2.43
CA GLU A 88 4.08 -9.17 3.07
C GLU A 88 3.65 -9.90 4.36
N SER A 89 4.15 -11.11 4.57
CA SER A 89 3.94 -11.94 5.76
C SER A 89 5.18 -12.03 6.66
N PHE A 90 6.14 -11.12 6.50
CA PHE A 90 7.37 -11.00 7.31
C PHE A 90 8.38 -12.17 7.14
N GLU A 91 8.27 -12.97 6.08
CA GLU A 91 9.18 -14.09 5.75
C GLU A 91 10.27 -13.65 4.76
N TYR A 92 11.02 -12.61 5.12
CA TYR A 92 11.93 -11.88 4.21
C TYR A 92 13.02 -12.73 3.55
N ASP A 93 13.67 -13.64 4.29
CA ASP A 93 14.77 -14.44 3.72
C ASP A 93 14.26 -15.39 2.63
N LYS A 94 13.09 -15.99 2.85
CA LYS A 94 12.43 -16.83 1.83
C LYS A 94 11.93 -15.99 0.66
N ALA A 95 11.38 -14.80 0.92
CA ALA A 95 10.95 -13.90 -0.12
C ALA A 95 12.11 -13.59 -1.08
N GLN A 96 13.30 -13.29 -0.55
CA GLN A 96 14.50 -13.06 -1.34
C GLN A 96 14.91 -14.30 -2.15
N GLU A 97 14.89 -15.50 -1.56
CA GLU A 97 15.19 -16.75 -2.26
C GLU A 97 14.26 -16.97 -3.46
N PHE A 98 12.94 -16.88 -3.25
CA PHE A 98 11.95 -17.07 -4.31
C PHE A 98 12.01 -15.98 -5.39
N ALA A 99 12.29 -14.73 -5.01
CA ALA A 99 12.48 -13.65 -5.97
C ALA A 99 13.70 -13.92 -6.86
N GLN A 100 14.81 -14.38 -6.27
CA GLN A 100 16.01 -14.76 -7.03
C GLN A 100 15.75 -15.94 -7.97
N MET A 101 15.01 -16.96 -7.52
CA MET A 101 14.60 -18.09 -8.37
C MET A 101 13.76 -17.64 -9.57
N ALA A 102 12.85 -16.67 -9.37
CA ALA A 102 12.05 -16.10 -10.45
C ALA A 102 12.93 -15.31 -11.44
N LEU A 103 13.82 -14.45 -10.94
CA LEU A 103 14.70 -13.61 -11.76
C LEU A 103 15.76 -14.41 -12.54
N GLN A 104 16.23 -15.54 -12.01
CA GLN A 104 17.10 -16.46 -12.74
C GLN A 104 16.40 -17.06 -13.96
N ARG A 105 15.07 -17.24 -13.91
CA ARG A 105 14.27 -17.76 -15.03
C ARG A 105 13.90 -16.65 -16.00
N ASN A 106 13.53 -15.48 -15.48
CA ASN A 106 13.16 -14.31 -16.26
C ASN A 106 13.65 -13.05 -15.57
N SER A 107 14.78 -12.51 -16.02
CA SER A 107 15.34 -11.28 -15.46
C SER A 107 14.45 -10.04 -15.67
N LYS A 108 13.45 -10.12 -16.55
CA LYS A 108 12.45 -9.07 -16.82
C LYS A 108 11.13 -9.30 -16.07
N ASP A 109 11.09 -10.26 -15.14
CA ASP A 109 9.94 -10.41 -14.25
C ASP A 109 9.89 -9.21 -13.29
N VAL A 110 9.13 -8.20 -13.70
CA VAL A 110 8.93 -6.96 -12.95
C VAL A 110 8.32 -7.22 -11.57
N TRP A 111 7.50 -8.25 -11.41
CA TRP A 111 6.87 -8.58 -10.13
C TRP A 111 7.90 -9.16 -9.16
N ALA A 112 8.83 -9.98 -9.65
CA ALA A 112 9.95 -10.47 -8.84
C ALA A 112 10.93 -9.35 -8.44
N ILE A 113 11.23 -8.39 -9.34
CA ILE A 113 12.03 -7.19 -9.01
C ILE A 113 11.33 -6.39 -7.91
N HIS A 114 10.02 -6.18 -8.05
CA HIS A 114 9.19 -5.46 -7.08
C HIS A 114 9.13 -6.17 -5.72
N ALA A 115 8.97 -7.49 -5.68
CA ALA A 115 9.01 -8.28 -4.45
C ALA A 115 10.37 -8.17 -3.73
N LEU A 116 11.47 -8.19 -4.48
CA LEU A 116 12.81 -8.00 -3.92
C LEU A 116 13.00 -6.58 -3.39
N ALA A 117 12.48 -5.56 -4.09
CA ALA A 117 12.49 -4.17 -3.62
C ALA A 117 11.77 -4.03 -2.26
N HIS A 118 10.55 -4.56 -2.15
CA HIS A 118 9.82 -4.61 -0.87
C HIS A 118 10.61 -5.31 0.24
N THR A 119 11.25 -6.44 -0.08
CA THR A 119 12.04 -7.21 0.90
C THR A 119 13.19 -6.37 1.44
N LEU A 120 13.93 -5.71 0.55
CA LEU A 120 15.04 -4.83 0.93
C LEU A 120 14.58 -3.59 1.70
N GLU A 121 13.44 -3.00 1.30
CA GLU A 121 12.81 -1.89 1.99
C GLU A 121 12.50 -2.25 3.45
N MET A 122 11.79 -3.35 3.67
CA MET A 122 11.39 -3.77 5.01
C MET A 122 12.58 -4.19 5.88
N GLN A 123 13.62 -4.77 5.27
CA GLN A 123 14.89 -5.06 5.94
C GLN A 123 15.79 -3.83 6.16
N GLY A 124 15.37 -2.62 5.75
CA GLY A 124 16.16 -1.39 5.93
C GLY A 124 17.45 -1.34 5.10
N LYS A 125 17.50 -2.07 3.98
CA LYS A 125 18.69 -2.20 3.11
C LYS A 125 18.63 -1.22 1.93
N ALA A 126 18.46 0.06 2.24
CA ALA A 126 18.20 1.11 1.24
C ALA A 126 19.30 1.23 0.16
N GLU A 127 20.58 1.09 0.53
CA GLU A 127 21.71 1.12 -0.42
C GLU A 127 21.68 -0.07 -1.40
N GLU A 128 21.34 -1.26 -0.91
CA GLU A 128 21.22 -2.46 -1.74
C GLU A 128 20.02 -2.35 -2.68
N MET A 129 18.90 -1.78 -2.21
CA MET A 129 17.73 -1.49 -3.05
C MET A 129 18.05 -0.48 -4.16
N ILE A 130 18.78 0.61 -3.86
CA ILE A 130 19.21 1.58 -4.90
C ILE A 130 20.05 0.89 -5.96
N ARG A 131 21.03 0.09 -5.55
CA ARG A 131 21.90 -0.66 -6.47
C ARG A 131 21.09 -1.59 -7.36
N LEU A 132 20.23 -2.42 -6.76
CA LEU A 132 19.35 -3.34 -7.48
C LEU A 132 18.53 -2.60 -8.55
N LEU A 133 17.84 -1.52 -8.18
CA LEU A 133 16.91 -0.84 -9.07
C LEU A 133 17.64 -0.05 -10.18
N ILE A 134 18.82 0.49 -9.90
CA ILE A 134 19.65 1.14 -10.94
C ILE A 134 20.22 0.11 -11.91
N GLU A 135 20.81 -0.98 -11.41
CA GLU A 135 21.45 -2.00 -12.25
C GLU A 135 20.43 -2.78 -13.09
N SER A 136 19.22 -2.97 -12.58
CA SER A 136 18.13 -3.66 -13.30
C SER A 136 17.19 -2.73 -14.08
N LYS A 137 17.53 -1.44 -14.22
CA LYS A 137 16.63 -0.41 -14.77
C LYS A 137 15.97 -0.80 -16.11
N ASP A 138 16.76 -1.28 -17.05
CA ASP A 138 16.30 -1.69 -18.39
C ASP A 138 15.26 -2.84 -18.34
N ASN A 139 15.22 -3.60 -17.24
CA ASN A 139 14.28 -4.70 -17.07
C ASN A 139 12.90 -4.24 -16.58
N TRP A 140 12.77 -3.06 -15.97
CA TRP A 140 11.53 -2.61 -15.34
C TRP A 140 11.02 -1.24 -15.77
N GLU A 141 11.85 -0.35 -16.31
CA GLU A 141 11.44 1.04 -16.63
C GLU A 141 10.31 1.12 -17.67
N HIS A 142 10.20 0.08 -18.51
CA HIS A 142 9.17 -0.04 -19.53
C HIS A 142 7.93 -0.87 -19.10
N SER A 143 7.88 -1.34 -17.86
CA SER A 143 6.79 -2.15 -17.31
C SER A 143 5.58 -1.34 -16.80
N ASN A 144 4.47 -2.02 -16.55
CA ASN A 144 3.30 -1.45 -15.86
C ASN A 144 3.57 -1.05 -14.39
N LEU A 145 4.65 -1.54 -13.75
CA LEU A 145 5.05 -1.15 -12.39
C LEU A 145 6.16 -0.10 -12.35
N ARG A 146 6.56 0.49 -13.50
CA ARG A 146 7.67 1.47 -13.58
C ARG A 146 7.58 2.58 -12.53
N CYS A 147 6.37 3.10 -12.32
CA CYS A 147 6.10 4.20 -11.40
C CYS A 147 6.29 3.74 -9.95
N HIS A 148 5.79 2.55 -9.62
CA HIS A 148 5.85 2.01 -8.28
C HIS A 148 7.25 1.48 -7.92
N ILE A 149 8.01 0.97 -8.89
CA ILE A 149 9.43 0.65 -8.67
C ILE A 149 10.24 1.94 -8.49
N SER A 150 9.93 3.00 -9.25
CA SER A 150 10.53 4.32 -9.01
C SER A 150 10.14 4.88 -7.63
N TRP A 151 8.94 4.57 -7.14
CA TRP A 151 8.50 4.93 -5.79
C TRP A 151 9.37 4.29 -4.72
N HIS A 152 9.67 3.00 -4.83
CA HIS A 152 10.64 2.31 -3.97
C HIS A 152 12.02 2.96 -4.02
N LEU A 153 12.52 3.28 -5.22
CA LEU A 153 13.79 3.97 -5.38
C LEU A 153 13.81 5.32 -4.65
N ALA A 154 12.74 6.12 -4.75
CA ALA A 154 12.60 7.38 -4.03
C ALA A 154 12.55 7.19 -2.51
N LEU A 155 11.90 6.12 -2.02
CA LEU A 155 11.88 5.79 -0.60
C LEU A 155 13.24 5.40 -0.05
N SER A 156 14.05 4.64 -0.80
CA SER A 156 15.44 4.38 -0.42
C SER A 156 16.23 5.66 -0.23
N TYR A 157 16.11 6.61 -1.18
CA TYR A 157 16.77 7.90 -1.05
C TYR A 157 16.30 8.67 0.18
N LEU A 158 15.00 8.65 0.47
CA LEU A 158 14.43 9.26 1.66
C LEU A 158 14.95 8.61 2.96
N ASP A 159 15.04 7.29 3.01
CA ASP A 159 15.55 6.56 4.19
C ASP A 159 17.02 6.89 4.47
N LEU A 160 17.82 7.12 3.42
CA LEU A 160 19.22 7.57 3.52
C LEU A 160 19.41 9.08 3.74
N GLY A 161 18.34 9.88 3.74
CA GLY A 161 18.44 11.34 3.85
C GLY A 161 18.90 12.04 2.56
N GLN A 162 18.89 11.33 1.42
CA GLN A 162 19.24 11.82 0.09
C GLN A 162 18.03 12.48 -0.59
N TYR A 163 17.53 13.54 0.04
CA TYR A 163 16.23 14.14 -0.26
C TYR A 163 16.10 14.70 -1.68
N GLU A 164 17.12 15.35 -2.21
CA GLU A 164 17.10 15.92 -3.56
C GLU A 164 17.00 14.83 -4.63
N GLN A 165 17.67 13.70 -4.43
CA GLN A 165 17.57 12.54 -5.31
C GLN A 165 16.15 11.95 -5.27
N GLY A 166 15.57 11.81 -4.07
CA GLY A 166 14.18 11.37 -3.90
C GLY A 166 13.18 12.26 -4.63
N LEU A 167 13.30 13.58 -4.49
CA LEU A 167 12.46 14.56 -5.20
C LEU A 167 12.66 14.48 -6.73
N SER A 168 13.91 14.33 -7.19
CA SER A 168 14.21 14.18 -8.61
C SER A 168 13.55 12.92 -9.20
N VAL A 169 13.57 11.79 -8.50
CA VAL A 169 12.86 10.57 -8.92
C VAL A 169 11.35 10.82 -8.98
N TYR A 170 10.78 11.47 -7.97
CA TYR A 170 9.36 11.84 -7.97
C TYR A 170 9.00 12.66 -9.22
N ASP A 171 9.74 13.73 -9.51
CA ASP A 171 9.42 14.64 -10.62
C ASP A 171 9.56 13.95 -11.99
N THR A 172 10.65 13.19 -12.17
CA THR A 172 11.04 12.68 -13.48
C THR A 172 10.43 11.33 -13.83
N GLN A 173 10.16 10.47 -12.84
CA GLN A 173 9.75 9.08 -13.07
C GLN A 173 8.35 8.75 -12.55
N ILE A 174 7.78 9.56 -11.65
CA ILE A 174 6.47 9.27 -11.03
C ILE A 174 5.43 10.28 -11.51
N ALA A 175 5.63 11.57 -11.21
CA ALA A 175 4.70 12.63 -11.58
C ALA A 175 4.51 12.74 -13.10
N SER A 176 5.57 12.52 -13.88
CA SER A 176 5.53 12.48 -15.35
C SER A 176 4.64 11.37 -15.93
N ASN A 177 4.32 10.34 -15.15
CA ASN A 177 3.52 9.18 -15.57
C ASN A 177 2.05 9.24 -15.12
N ILE A 178 1.62 10.29 -14.40
CA ILE A 178 0.25 10.41 -13.87
C ILE A 178 -0.80 10.26 -14.98
N GLU A 179 -0.61 10.93 -16.12
CA GLU A 179 -1.59 10.90 -17.22
C GLU A 179 -1.70 9.51 -17.88
N PHE A 180 -0.61 8.73 -17.87
CA PHE A 180 -0.58 7.40 -18.49
C PHE A 180 -1.09 6.29 -17.56
N LEU A 181 -0.73 6.36 -16.27
CA LEU A 181 -1.02 5.30 -15.28
C LEU A 181 -2.22 5.61 -14.37
N GLY A 182 -2.77 6.82 -14.42
CA GLY A 182 -3.98 7.21 -13.72
C GLY A 182 -3.88 7.03 -12.20
N VAL A 183 -4.91 6.42 -11.61
CA VAL A 183 -5.05 6.21 -10.16
C VAL A 183 -3.84 5.50 -9.54
N PHE A 184 -3.20 4.60 -10.27
CA PHE A 184 -2.03 3.87 -9.77
C PHE A 184 -0.84 4.82 -9.50
N ALA A 185 -0.52 5.73 -10.44
CA ALA A 185 0.51 6.73 -10.21
C ALA A 185 0.08 7.80 -9.19
N LEU A 186 -1.22 8.14 -9.10
CA LEU A 186 -1.72 9.07 -8.09
C LEU A 186 -1.50 8.56 -6.66
N VAL A 187 -1.61 7.25 -6.44
CA VAL A 187 -1.28 6.60 -5.15
C VAL A 187 0.19 6.86 -4.80
N ASP A 188 1.10 6.53 -5.71
CA ASP A 188 2.55 6.70 -5.50
C ASP A 188 2.91 8.16 -5.25
N CYS A 189 2.32 9.08 -6.02
CA CYS A 189 2.52 10.50 -5.83
C CYS A 189 2.08 10.97 -4.43
N THR A 190 0.85 10.65 -4.04
CA THR A 190 0.31 10.99 -2.71
C THR A 190 1.18 10.44 -1.58
N GLN A 191 1.63 9.19 -1.72
CA GLN A 191 2.46 8.51 -0.73
C GLN A 191 3.82 9.19 -0.54
N LEU A 192 4.48 9.60 -1.62
CA LEU A 192 5.79 10.26 -1.55
C LEU A 192 5.69 11.71 -1.08
N LEU A 193 4.75 12.49 -1.62
CA LEU A 193 4.59 13.89 -1.22
C LEU A 193 4.36 14.00 0.29
N GLN A 194 3.48 13.17 0.83
CA GLN A 194 3.23 13.19 2.27
C GLN A 194 4.46 12.77 3.10
N ARG A 195 5.26 11.81 2.62
CA ARG A 195 6.50 11.39 3.30
C ARG A 195 7.60 12.45 3.23
N PHE A 196 7.74 13.14 2.11
CA PHE A 196 8.64 14.29 1.98
C PHE A 196 8.27 15.39 2.98
N GLU A 197 7.00 15.74 3.10
CA GLU A 197 6.53 16.69 4.11
C GLU A 197 6.83 16.21 5.54
N PHE A 198 6.66 14.91 5.82
CA PHE A 198 7.00 14.34 7.12
C PHE A 198 8.49 14.49 7.45
N GLU A 199 9.39 14.32 6.48
CA GLU A 199 10.83 14.59 6.65
C GLU A 199 11.17 16.11 6.62
N GLY A 200 10.17 16.99 6.53
CA GLY A 200 10.33 18.45 6.62
C GLY A 200 10.68 19.13 5.30
N LEU A 201 10.58 18.42 4.17
CA LEU A 201 10.82 18.99 2.85
C LEU A 201 9.64 19.86 2.43
N LYS A 202 9.94 20.95 1.72
CA LYS A 202 8.92 21.77 1.04
C LYS A 202 8.62 21.14 -0.30
N VAL A 203 7.41 20.62 -0.47
CA VAL A 203 7.00 19.97 -1.73
C VAL A 203 6.52 20.95 -2.81
N GLY A 204 6.35 22.24 -2.47
CA GLY A 204 5.95 23.28 -3.41
C GLY A 204 4.52 23.08 -3.93
N ASP A 205 4.34 23.30 -5.22
CA ASP A 205 3.07 23.17 -5.96
C ASP A 205 2.73 21.73 -6.37
N ARG A 206 3.56 20.74 -6.01
CA ARG A 206 3.38 19.34 -6.46
C ARG A 206 2.03 18.74 -6.06
N TRP A 207 1.45 19.17 -4.94
CA TRP A 207 0.10 18.73 -4.56
C TRP A 207 -0.98 19.24 -5.51
N GLU A 208 -0.81 20.41 -6.14
CA GLU A 208 -1.76 20.97 -7.11
C GLU A 208 -1.87 20.10 -8.36
N ALA A 209 -0.82 19.34 -8.69
CA ALA A 209 -0.85 18.33 -9.74
C ALA A 209 -1.57 17.03 -9.32
N VAL A 210 -1.81 16.81 -8.02
CA VAL A 210 -2.29 15.51 -7.51
C VAL A 210 -3.73 15.60 -6.97
N TRP A 211 -4.00 16.53 -6.05
CA TRP A 211 -5.28 16.55 -5.34
C TRP A 211 -6.50 16.79 -6.25
N PRO A 212 -6.48 17.65 -7.30
CA PRO A 212 -7.66 17.84 -8.15
C PRO A 212 -8.01 16.59 -8.95
N ARG A 213 -7.02 15.74 -9.25
CA ARG A 213 -7.24 14.47 -9.95
C ARG A 213 -7.91 13.46 -9.03
N TRP A 214 -7.50 13.41 -7.76
CA TRP A 214 -8.20 12.60 -6.75
C TRP A 214 -9.65 13.04 -6.52
N MET A 215 -9.97 14.33 -6.64
CA MET A 215 -11.33 14.81 -6.41
C MET A 215 -12.35 14.24 -7.43
N LYS A 216 -11.89 13.82 -8.61
CA LYS A 216 -12.73 13.11 -9.59
C LYS A 216 -13.19 11.73 -9.10
N HIS A 217 -12.51 11.17 -8.11
CA HIS A 217 -12.74 9.85 -7.54
C HIS A 217 -13.24 9.88 -6.09
N ALA A 218 -13.42 11.08 -5.51
CA ALA A 218 -13.72 11.24 -4.08
C ALA A 218 -15.05 10.63 -3.62
N GLY A 219 -15.95 10.32 -4.55
CA GLY A 219 -17.23 9.64 -4.29
C GLY A 219 -17.32 8.20 -4.81
N ASP A 220 -16.21 7.61 -5.30
CA ASP A 220 -16.25 6.25 -5.87
C ASP A 220 -16.48 5.17 -4.80
N HIS A 221 -15.79 5.26 -3.65
CA HIS A 221 -15.92 4.35 -2.50
C HIS A 221 -15.86 2.84 -2.83
N ARG A 222 -15.12 2.48 -3.89
CA ARG A 222 -14.97 1.09 -4.36
C ARG A 222 -13.82 0.36 -3.67
N LEU A 223 -12.71 1.05 -3.41
CA LEU A 223 -11.52 0.51 -2.78
C LEU A 223 -11.11 1.44 -1.64
N SER A 224 -11.10 0.91 -0.42
CA SER A 224 -10.71 1.65 0.77
C SER A 224 -9.26 2.13 0.72
N PHE A 225 -8.40 1.42 -0.03
CA PHE A 225 -7.05 1.88 -0.34
C PHE A 225 -7.07 3.25 -1.02
N ASN A 226 -7.88 3.41 -2.06
CA ASN A 226 -7.99 4.67 -2.80
C ASN A 226 -8.62 5.75 -1.93
N ASP A 227 -9.66 5.42 -1.15
CA ASP A 227 -10.24 6.35 -0.17
C ASP A 227 -9.14 6.88 0.77
N ALA A 228 -8.29 6.02 1.34
CA ALA A 228 -7.21 6.45 2.22
C ALA A 228 -6.22 7.45 1.54
N HIS A 229 -5.97 7.31 0.24
CA HIS A 229 -5.13 8.24 -0.53
C HIS A 229 -5.86 9.53 -0.91
N ILE A 230 -7.14 9.43 -1.22
CA ILE A 230 -8.01 10.60 -1.39
C ILE A 230 -8.01 11.41 -0.10
N ALA A 231 -8.08 10.77 1.06
CA ALA A 231 -8.08 11.47 2.34
C ALA A 231 -6.79 12.29 2.57
N LEU A 232 -5.63 11.75 2.18
CA LEU A 232 -4.36 12.48 2.20
C LEU A 232 -4.39 13.69 1.25
N ALA A 233 -4.88 13.48 0.02
CA ALA A 233 -4.99 14.53 -0.98
C ALA A 233 -5.98 15.64 -0.58
N VAL A 234 -7.12 15.30 0.03
CA VAL A 234 -8.07 16.25 0.62
C VAL A 234 -7.39 17.06 1.73
N GLY A 235 -6.62 16.42 2.61
CA GLY A 235 -5.85 17.13 3.62
C GLY A 235 -4.84 18.11 3.03
N ALA A 236 -4.21 17.74 1.91
CA ALA A 236 -3.20 18.55 1.24
C ALA A 236 -3.76 19.64 0.32
N SER A 237 -5.07 19.71 0.07
CA SER A 237 -5.66 20.76 -0.77
C SER A 237 -5.56 22.15 -0.16
N GLU A 238 -5.38 22.23 1.17
CA GLU A 238 -5.40 23.47 1.97
C GLU A 238 -6.65 24.35 1.76
N ASP A 239 -7.71 23.80 1.17
CA ASP A 239 -9.00 24.45 0.96
C ASP A 239 -10.03 23.93 1.99
N PRO A 240 -10.42 24.74 2.99
CA PRO A 240 -11.37 24.32 4.02
C PRO A 240 -12.76 23.93 3.48
N VAL A 241 -13.17 24.49 2.34
CA VAL A 241 -14.45 24.15 1.70
C VAL A 241 -14.37 22.73 1.15
N VAL A 242 -13.35 22.43 0.34
CA VAL A 242 -13.10 21.08 -0.22
C VAL A 242 -12.99 20.05 0.91
N GLN A 243 -12.25 20.36 1.96
CA GLN A 243 -12.05 19.48 3.11
C GLN A 243 -13.36 19.16 3.84
N LYS A 244 -14.19 20.17 4.08
CA LYS A 244 -15.47 20.02 4.76
C LYS A 244 -16.48 19.27 3.89
N GLU A 245 -16.55 19.59 2.60
CA GLU A 245 -17.46 18.95 1.65
C GLU A 245 -17.12 17.46 1.46
N ALA A 246 -15.84 17.12 1.31
CA ALA A 246 -15.39 15.73 1.21
C ALA A 246 -15.77 14.93 2.45
N LEU A 247 -15.45 15.42 3.65
CA LEU A 247 -15.80 14.73 4.89
C LEU A 247 -17.32 14.56 5.05
N HIS A 248 -18.09 15.62 4.78
CA HIS A 248 -19.54 15.57 4.85
C HIS A 248 -20.12 14.55 3.86
N SER A 249 -19.59 14.52 2.64
CA SER A 249 -20.05 13.57 1.61
C SER A 249 -19.79 12.12 2.01
N TRP A 250 -18.64 11.83 2.61
CA TRP A 250 -18.30 10.47 3.07
C TRP A 250 -19.17 10.03 4.24
N GLU A 251 -19.38 10.92 5.21
CA GLU A 251 -20.27 10.68 6.35
C GLU A 251 -21.70 10.42 5.90
N LYS A 252 -22.19 11.22 4.94
CA LYS A 252 -23.52 11.05 4.34
C LYS A 252 -23.64 9.73 3.58
N PHE A 253 -22.63 9.37 2.78
CA PHE A 253 -22.63 8.08 2.08
C PHE A 253 -22.75 6.90 3.07
N CYS A 254 -22.03 6.97 4.19
CA CYS A 254 -22.10 5.96 5.25
C CYS A 254 -23.42 5.95 6.03
N SER A 255 -24.18 7.05 6.04
CA SER A 255 -25.50 7.10 6.70
C SER A 255 -26.64 6.65 5.78
N ASP A 256 -26.53 6.94 4.49
CA ASP A 256 -27.58 6.67 3.50
C ASP A 256 -27.59 5.20 3.07
N SER A 257 -26.43 4.53 3.13
CA SER A 257 -26.30 3.10 2.90
C SER A 257 -26.16 2.36 4.23
N LYS A 258 -26.93 1.29 4.44
CA LYS A 258 -26.69 0.28 5.48
C LYS A 258 -26.31 -1.07 4.86
N ASP A 259 -25.83 -1.04 3.61
CA ASP A 259 -25.38 -2.23 2.91
C ASP A 259 -24.02 -2.67 3.48
N ASP A 260 -24.09 -3.43 4.58
CA ASP A 260 -22.91 -4.02 5.21
C ASP A 260 -22.40 -5.25 4.43
N SER A 261 -23.07 -5.66 3.34
CA SER A 261 -22.58 -6.74 2.47
C SER A 261 -21.38 -6.33 1.61
N ARG A 262 -21.14 -5.02 1.45
CA ARG A 262 -19.98 -4.51 0.70
C ARG A 262 -18.85 -4.17 1.65
N THR A 263 -17.73 -4.86 1.51
CA THR A 263 -16.53 -4.66 2.35
C THR A 263 -16.06 -3.20 2.33
N SER A 264 -16.06 -2.55 1.16
CA SER A 264 -15.61 -1.16 1.02
C SER A 264 -16.45 -0.17 1.83
N HIS A 265 -17.76 -0.41 1.96
CA HIS A 265 -18.66 0.45 2.71
C HIS A 265 -18.43 0.34 4.22
N VAL A 266 -18.26 -0.90 4.73
CA VAL A 266 -17.91 -1.15 6.13
C VAL A 266 -16.57 -0.50 6.48
N ASN A 267 -15.57 -0.68 5.61
CA ASN A 267 -14.23 -0.11 5.79
C ASN A 267 -14.22 1.42 5.69
N LEU A 268 -15.00 2.01 4.77
CA LEU A 268 -15.14 3.45 4.66
C LEU A 268 -15.62 4.06 5.98
N ARG A 269 -16.71 3.51 6.54
CA ARG A 269 -17.32 3.98 7.79
C ARG A 269 -16.40 3.81 8.99
N ASN A 270 -15.77 2.64 9.12
CA ASN A 270 -15.05 2.25 10.34
C ASN A 270 -13.57 2.65 10.34
N VAL A 271 -12.98 2.89 9.16
CA VAL A 271 -11.55 3.17 9.00
C VAL A 271 -11.30 4.45 8.22
N CYS A 272 -11.84 4.59 7.00
CA CYS A 272 -11.47 5.72 6.14
C CYS A 272 -12.05 7.07 6.60
N VAL A 273 -13.28 7.11 7.12
CA VAL A 273 -13.88 8.35 7.68
C VAL A 273 -13.10 8.81 8.92
N PRO A 274 -12.83 7.96 9.94
CA PRO A 274 -11.93 8.33 11.04
C PRO A 274 -10.54 8.76 10.58
N LEU A 275 -9.99 8.10 9.55
CA LEU A 275 -8.70 8.45 8.97
C LEU A 275 -8.71 9.85 8.34
N LEU A 276 -9.73 10.19 7.54
CA LEU A 276 -9.91 11.52 6.99
C LEU A 276 -10.02 12.58 8.10
N ARG A 277 -10.83 12.32 9.15
CA ARG A 277 -10.91 13.20 10.32
C ARG A 277 -9.55 13.40 10.99
N ALA A 278 -8.75 12.35 11.11
CA ALA A 278 -7.41 12.43 11.68
C ALA A 278 -6.46 13.27 10.83
N ILE A 279 -6.49 13.10 9.50
CA ILE A 279 -5.67 13.87 8.55
C ILE A 279 -6.05 15.35 8.61
N LEU A 280 -7.35 15.67 8.59
CA LEU A 280 -7.82 17.05 8.73
C LEU A 280 -7.44 17.66 10.08
N ALA A 281 -7.49 16.89 11.17
CA ALA A 281 -7.01 17.32 12.47
C ALA A 281 -5.50 17.62 12.46
N TYR A 282 -4.70 16.78 11.81
CA TYR A 282 -3.27 17.02 11.65
C TYR A 282 -2.99 18.32 10.86
N ARG A 283 -3.65 18.49 9.71
CA ARG A 283 -3.49 19.67 8.83
C ARG A 283 -3.92 20.98 9.51
N THR A 284 -4.89 20.92 10.43
CA THR A 284 -5.36 22.07 11.23
C THR A 284 -4.66 22.20 12.59
N SER A 285 -3.51 21.54 12.80
CA SER A 285 -2.72 21.57 14.04
C SER A 285 -3.45 21.07 15.30
N ARG A 286 -4.58 20.38 15.15
CA ARG A 286 -5.30 19.69 16.23
C ARG A 286 -4.69 18.30 16.46
N PHE A 287 -3.41 18.27 16.80
CA PHE A 287 -2.63 17.04 16.87
C PHE A 287 -3.16 16.01 17.86
N VAL A 288 -3.73 16.45 19.00
CA VAL A 288 -4.33 15.55 19.99
C VAL A 288 -5.55 14.81 19.43
N ASP A 289 -6.37 15.50 18.63
CA ASP A 289 -7.52 14.88 17.96
C ASP A 289 -7.05 13.86 16.91
N CYS A 290 -6.01 14.21 16.13
CA CYS A 290 -5.38 13.30 15.18
C CYS A 290 -4.89 12.00 15.86
N VAL A 291 -4.13 12.14 16.95
CA VAL A 291 -3.65 10.98 17.73
C VAL A 291 -4.82 10.14 18.25
N ARG A 292 -5.87 10.76 18.79
CA ARG A 292 -7.05 10.04 19.31
C ARG A 292 -7.75 9.23 18.22
N GLU A 293 -7.97 9.81 17.04
CA GLU A 293 -8.63 9.09 15.94
C GLU A 293 -7.75 7.94 15.43
N LEU A 294 -6.45 8.18 15.21
CA LEU A 294 -5.54 7.14 14.70
C LEU A 294 -5.35 5.99 15.69
N LEU A 295 -5.25 6.25 16.99
CA LEU A 295 -5.12 5.20 18.00
C LEU A 295 -6.32 4.23 17.99
N ARG A 296 -7.53 4.70 17.65
CA ARG A 296 -8.73 3.85 17.57
C ARG A 296 -8.69 2.88 16.39
N ILE A 297 -8.13 3.31 15.27
CA ILE A 297 -8.15 2.55 14.01
C ILE A 297 -6.83 1.86 13.69
N ARG A 298 -5.73 2.12 14.42
CA ARG A 298 -4.38 1.68 14.02
C ARG A 298 -4.25 0.18 13.73
N TYR A 299 -4.94 -0.66 14.48
CA TYR A 299 -4.94 -2.12 14.29
C TYR A 299 -5.93 -2.62 13.24
N HIS A 300 -6.79 -1.74 12.73
CA HIS A 300 -7.73 -2.02 11.66
C HIS A 300 -7.28 -1.43 10.32
N LEU A 301 -6.20 -0.63 10.28
CA LEU A 301 -5.71 -0.02 9.04
C LEU A 301 -5.34 -1.06 7.96
N TYR A 302 -5.06 -2.31 8.33
CA TYR A 302 -4.78 -3.36 7.34
C TYR A 302 -5.96 -3.57 6.37
N VAL A 303 -7.21 -3.38 6.81
CA VAL A 303 -8.40 -3.64 5.98
C VAL A 303 -8.52 -2.74 4.76
N ILE A 304 -7.75 -1.64 4.71
CA ILE A 304 -7.71 -0.78 3.52
C ILE A 304 -6.97 -1.45 2.36
N GLY A 305 -6.25 -2.55 2.60
CA GLY A 305 -5.41 -3.20 1.60
C GLY A 305 -4.06 -2.50 1.41
N GLY A 306 -3.42 -2.77 0.26
CA GLY A 306 -2.08 -2.27 -0.06
C GLY A 306 -0.97 -3.12 0.55
N SER A 307 0.28 -2.69 0.40
CA SER A 307 1.44 -3.30 1.06
C SER A 307 1.66 -2.76 2.48
N ASN A 308 2.46 -3.47 3.27
CA ASN A 308 2.92 -3.00 4.58
C ASN A 308 3.63 -1.64 4.49
N ALA A 309 4.46 -1.47 3.47
CA ALA A 309 5.19 -0.22 3.21
C ALA A 309 4.25 0.95 2.88
N GLN A 310 3.22 0.73 2.07
CA GLN A 310 2.23 1.75 1.72
C GLN A 310 1.39 2.17 2.94
N ARG A 311 0.99 1.22 3.78
CA ARG A 311 0.21 1.51 5.01
C ARG A 311 1.03 2.23 6.08
N GLU A 312 2.35 2.11 6.05
CA GLU A 312 3.24 2.74 7.02
C GLU A 312 3.04 4.27 7.13
N ILE A 313 2.61 4.92 6.06
CA ILE A 313 2.35 6.38 6.07
C ILE A 313 1.40 6.82 7.18
N PHE A 314 0.40 6.00 7.52
CA PHE A 314 -0.60 6.35 8.55
C PHE A 314 -0.05 6.12 9.96
N PHE A 315 0.87 5.16 10.10
CA PHE A 315 1.66 5.01 11.31
C PHE A 315 2.64 6.18 11.49
N LEU A 316 3.28 6.65 10.41
CA LEU A 316 4.09 7.86 10.43
C LEU A 316 3.25 9.09 10.79
N LEU A 317 2.05 9.25 10.24
CA LEU A 317 1.14 10.33 10.60
C LEU A 317 0.86 10.34 12.12
N LEU A 318 0.61 9.18 12.73
CA LEU A 318 0.40 9.06 14.17
C LEU A 318 1.65 9.49 14.96
N ILE A 319 2.84 9.04 14.55
CA ILE A 319 4.10 9.45 15.19
C ILE A 319 4.29 10.96 15.06
N ARG A 320 4.12 11.52 13.85
CA ARG A 320 4.31 12.95 13.58
C ARG A 320 3.32 13.80 14.38
N ALA A 321 2.07 13.37 14.49
CA ALA A 321 1.08 14.03 15.34
C ALA A 321 1.51 14.00 16.81
N CYS A 322 1.98 12.85 17.33
CA CYS A 322 2.47 12.75 18.71
C CYS A 322 3.65 13.71 18.97
N LEU A 323 4.65 13.74 18.08
CA LEU A 323 5.80 14.64 18.16
C LEU A 323 5.36 16.11 18.18
N ALA A 324 4.43 16.48 17.30
CA ALA A 324 3.95 17.85 17.15
C ALA A 324 3.20 18.37 18.40
N THR A 325 2.62 17.49 19.23
CA THR A 325 1.99 17.90 20.49
C THR A 325 2.96 18.50 21.52
N LYS A 326 4.25 18.15 21.45
CA LYS A 326 5.28 18.48 22.46
C LYS A 326 4.92 18.08 23.90
N ASN A 327 3.98 17.15 24.08
CA ASN A 327 3.52 16.69 25.38
C ASN A 327 4.27 15.40 25.78
N LYS A 328 4.81 15.36 27.01
CA LYS A 328 5.58 14.21 27.53
C LYS A 328 4.86 12.86 27.39
N LYS A 329 3.54 12.81 27.57
CA LYS A 329 2.74 11.59 27.42
C LYS A 329 2.80 11.07 25.97
N PHE A 330 2.63 11.96 24.99
CA PHE A 330 2.67 11.59 23.58
C PHE A 330 4.08 11.29 23.09
N LEU A 331 5.12 11.94 23.65
CA LEU A 331 6.51 11.57 23.36
C LEU A 331 6.86 10.16 23.88
N SER A 332 6.34 9.77 25.05
CA SER A 332 6.46 8.40 25.54
C SER A 332 5.76 7.39 24.61
N LEU A 333 4.59 7.77 24.09
CA LEU A 333 3.88 6.96 23.10
C LEU A 333 4.71 6.78 21.81
N VAL A 334 5.43 7.79 21.32
CA VAL A 334 6.33 7.63 20.15
C VAL A 334 7.35 6.52 20.39
N LYS A 335 7.98 6.47 21.57
CA LYS A 335 8.94 5.39 21.91
C LYS A 335 8.26 4.01 21.85
N GLN A 336 7.05 3.88 22.39
CA GLN A 336 6.29 2.63 22.35
C GLN A 336 5.96 2.22 20.91
N LEU A 337 5.42 3.15 20.12
CA LEU A 337 5.06 2.91 18.72
C LEU A 337 6.26 2.45 17.89
N VAL A 338 7.40 3.15 17.99
CA VAL A 338 8.59 2.77 17.22
C VAL A 338 9.12 1.41 17.65
N ASN A 339 9.12 1.10 18.95
CA ASN A 339 9.52 -0.23 19.44
C ASN A 339 8.62 -1.34 18.91
N GLU A 340 7.30 -1.15 18.87
CA GLU A 340 6.35 -2.10 18.28
C GLU A 340 6.67 -2.36 16.81
N LYS A 341 6.95 -1.31 16.04
CA LYS A 341 7.29 -1.40 14.62
C LYS A 341 8.64 -2.09 14.38
N MET A 342 9.65 -1.80 15.19
CA MET A 342 10.94 -2.49 15.09
C MET A 342 10.84 -3.97 15.46
N ALA A 343 9.91 -4.34 16.36
CA ALA A 343 9.68 -5.73 16.75
C ALA A 343 9.10 -6.59 15.60
N SER A 344 8.46 -5.98 14.59
CA SER A 344 7.98 -6.72 13.40
C SER A 344 9.09 -6.99 12.37
N GLY A 345 10.35 -6.66 12.69
CA GLY A 345 11.49 -6.88 11.79
C GLY A 345 11.82 -5.69 10.88
N THR A 346 11.06 -4.59 10.93
CA THR A 346 11.37 -3.40 10.14
C THR A 346 12.64 -2.71 10.64
N GLN A 347 13.64 -2.52 9.77
CA GLN A 347 14.94 -1.92 10.13
C GLN A 347 15.23 -0.55 9.49
N SER A 348 14.18 0.22 9.15
CA SER A 348 14.30 1.55 8.53
C SER A 348 15.17 2.54 9.34
N MET A 349 16.02 3.29 8.63
CA MET A 349 16.81 4.38 9.21
C MET A 349 15.94 5.56 9.65
N MET A 350 14.85 5.85 8.95
CA MET A 350 13.85 6.84 9.37
C MET A 350 13.27 6.49 10.74
N MET A 351 12.92 5.23 11.01
CA MET A 351 12.42 4.83 12.33
C MET A 351 13.47 5.05 13.44
N LYS A 352 14.74 4.76 13.15
CA LYS A 352 15.86 5.04 14.08
C LYS A 352 16.01 6.55 14.34
N ARG A 353 15.91 7.40 13.31
CA ARG A 353 15.91 8.87 13.45
C ARG A 353 14.75 9.36 14.32
N LEU A 354 13.54 8.82 14.10
CA LEU A 354 12.36 9.16 14.89
C LEU A 354 12.54 8.78 16.37
N LEU A 355 13.08 7.59 16.66
CA LEU A 355 13.37 7.18 18.04
C LEU A 355 14.40 8.09 18.71
N ALA A 356 15.47 8.46 17.98
CA ALA A 356 16.48 9.37 18.48
C ALA A 356 15.93 10.78 18.78
N SER A 357 14.90 11.22 18.05
CA SER A 357 14.28 12.55 18.26
C SER A 357 13.51 12.68 19.59
N VAL A 358 13.17 11.56 20.23
CA VAL A 358 12.43 11.52 21.51
C VAL A 358 13.25 10.96 22.67
N ALA A 359 14.45 10.43 22.39
CA ALA A 359 15.38 9.92 23.38
C ALA A 359 15.69 11.03 24.40
#